data_AF-A0A2T4FXI6-F1
#
_entry.id   AF-A0A2T4FXI6-F1
#
_cell.length_a   1.000
_cell.length_b   1.000
_cell.length_c   1.000
_cell.angle_alpha   90.00
_cell.angle_beta   90.00
_cell.angle_gamma   90.00
#
_symmetry.space_group_name_H-M   'P 1'
#
loop_
_entity.id
_entity.type
_entity.pdbx_description
1 polymer ?
#
loop_
_entity_poly.entity_id
_entity_poly.type
_entity_poly.pdbx_seq_one_letter_code
_entity_poly.pdbx_strand_id
1 'polypeptide(L)'
;TRQYVVTARAKGLSERRVLYGHVFRNAMLLVISGIPQAFISVFFAGSLLIEVIFSLDGLGRMSYEAAVSRDYPVVFGSLFIFTLFGLLIKLIGDLCYTLVDPRIDFAARNA
;
A
#
# COMPACT_ATOMS: atom_id res chain seq x y z
N THR A 1 23.28 -8.29 0.41
CA THR A 1 22.66 -7.31 -0.53
C THR A 1 23.64 -6.57 -1.46
N ARG A 2 24.90 -6.99 -1.64
CA ARG A 2 25.85 -6.31 -2.56
C ARG A 2 26.33 -7.17 -3.75
N GLN A 3 26.17 -8.49 -3.70
CA GLN A 3 26.75 -9.40 -4.69
C GLN A 3 26.16 -9.19 -6.10
N TYR A 4 24.85 -8.94 -6.25
CA TYR A 4 24.24 -8.66 -7.55
C TYR A 4 24.78 -7.40 -8.24
N VAL A 5 25.18 -6.37 -7.46
CA VAL A 5 25.82 -5.15 -7.98
C VAL A 5 27.26 -5.43 -8.36
N VAL A 6 28.00 -6.19 -7.54
CA VAL A 6 29.40 -6.55 -7.79
C VAL A 6 29.53 -7.40 -9.06
N THR A 7 28.65 -8.38 -9.25
CA THR A 7 28.62 -9.21 -10.48
C THR A 7 28.23 -8.39 -11.70
N ALA A 8 27.28 -7.44 -11.58
CA ALA A 8 26.90 -6.57 -12.69
C ALA A 8 28.05 -5.63 -13.10
N ARG A 9 28.79 -5.09 -12.12
CA ARG A 9 30.00 -4.29 -12.37
C ARG A 9 31.13 -5.12 -12.97
N ALA A 10 31.34 -6.36 -12.52
CA ALA A 10 32.32 -7.28 -13.07
C ALA A 10 32.02 -7.68 -14.54
N LYS A 11 30.75 -7.63 -14.96
CA LYS A 11 30.33 -7.81 -16.36
C LYS A 11 30.56 -6.57 -17.26
N GLY A 12 31.14 -5.49 -16.73
CA GLY A 12 31.42 -4.26 -17.51
C GLY A 12 30.21 -3.37 -17.77
N LEU A 13 29.11 -3.54 -17.04
CA LEU A 13 27.92 -2.70 -17.18
C LEU A 13 28.18 -1.30 -16.62
N SER A 14 27.76 -0.26 -17.34
CA SER A 14 27.85 1.13 -16.88
C SER A 14 26.99 1.35 -15.63
N GLU A 15 27.42 2.25 -14.74
CA GLU A 15 26.73 2.47 -13.46
C GLU A 15 25.26 2.86 -13.63
N ARG A 16 24.91 3.62 -14.67
CA ARG A 16 23.51 3.93 -15.02
C ARG A 16 22.70 2.68 -15.32
N ARG A 17 23.26 1.70 -16.04
CA ARG A 17 22.54 0.46 -16.40
C ARG A 17 22.37 -0.45 -15.18
N VAL A 18 23.34 -0.48 -14.27
CA VAL A 18 23.23 -1.21 -13.00
C VAL A 18 22.19 -0.54 -12.09
N LEU A 19 22.19 0.79 -12.02
CA LEU A 19 21.26 1.56 -11.21
C LEU A 19 19.82 1.37 -11.68
N TYR A 20 19.51 1.69 -12.95
CA TYR A 20 18.13 1.60 -13.46
C TYR A 20 17.67 0.17 -13.74
N GLY A 21 18.57 -0.73 -14.14
CA GLY A 21 18.22 -2.08 -14.55
C GLY A 21 18.17 -3.11 -13.41
N HIS A 22 18.98 -2.95 -12.36
CA HIS A 22 19.09 -3.94 -11.27
C HIS A 22 18.74 -3.36 -9.91
N VAL A 23 19.27 -2.20 -9.56
CA VAL A 23 19.05 -1.61 -8.23
C VAL A 23 17.65 -0.99 -8.13
N PHE A 24 17.22 -0.24 -9.14
CA PHE A 24 15.93 0.45 -9.17
C PHE A 24 14.76 -0.53 -9.11
N ARG A 25 14.81 -1.61 -9.90
CA ARG A 25 13.78 -2.65 -9.88
C ARG A 25 13.63 -3.32 -8.51
N ASN A 26 14.75 -3.60 -7.84
CA ASN A 26 14.74 -4.18 -6.49
C ASN A 26 14.34 -3.16 -5.40
N ALA A 27 14.71 -1.88 -5.56
CA ALA A 27 14.30 -0.81 -4.66
C ALA A 27 12.80 -0.52 -4.77
N MET A 28 12.23 -0.60 -5.99
CA MET A 28 10.81 -0.39 -6.21
C MET A 28 9.93 -1.43 -5.51
N LEU A 29 10.38 -2.68 -5.34
CA LEU A 29 9.62 -3.68 -4.57
C LEU A 29 9.34 -3.20 -3.13
N LEU A 30 10.33 -2.61 -2.47
CA LEU A 30 10.20 -2.06 -1.12
C LEU A 30 9.23 -0.86 -1.10
N VAL A 31 9.33 0.00 -2.11
CA VAL A 31 8.48 1.19 -2.26
C VAL A 31 7.02 0.80 -2.48
N ILE A 32 6.77 -0.15 -3.39
CA ILE A 32 5.41 -0.58 -3.73
C ILE A 32 4.80 -1.41 -2.59
N SER A 33 5.59 -2.13 -1.79
CA SER A 33 5.05 -2.84 -0.61
C SER A 33 4.76 -1.90 0.56
N GLY A 34 5.57 -0.85 0.74
CA GLY A 34 5.49 0.02 1.91
C GLY A 34 4.51 1.19 1.75
N ILE A 35 4.49 1.83 0.58
CA ILE A 35 3.74 3.07 0.36
C ILE A 35 2.22 2.88 0.48
N PRO A 36 1.58 1.91 -0.21
CA PRO A 36 0.13 1.76 -0.15
C PRO A 36 -0.37 1.53 1.29
N GLN A 37 0.33 0.69 2.05
CA GLN A 37 -0.04 0.38 3.42
C GLN A 37 0.13 1.57 4.36
N ALA A 38 1.22 2.34 4.20
CA ALA A 38 1.42 3.57 4.94
C ALA A 38 0.39 4.66 4.59
N PHE A 39 0.00 4.77 3.32
CA PHE A 39 -1.03 5.72 2.89
C PHE A 39 -2.39 5.36 3.48
N ILE A 40 -2.78 4.09 3.47
CA ILE A 40 -4.04 3.64 4.09
C ILE A 40 -4.05 3.99 5.58
N SER A 41 -3.01 3.65 6.33
CA SER A 41 -3.00 3.90 7.79
C SER A 41 -3.06 5.39 8.11
N VAL A 42 -2.29 6.22 7.39
CA VAL A 42 -2.26 7.67 7.59
C VAL A 42 -3.58 8.32 7.15
N PHE A 43 -4.18 7.92 6.03
CA PHE A 43 -5.46 8.47 5.60
C PHE A 43 -6.60 8.09 6.55
N PHE A 44 -6.69 6.82 6.94
CA PHE A 44 -7.78 6.37 7.83
C PHE A 44 -7.66 7.00 9.23
N ALA A 45 -6.48 6.96 9.83
CA ALA A 45 -6.28 7.53 11.17
C ALA A 45 -6.29 9.06 11.15
N GLY A 46 -5.69 9.68 10.14
CA GLY A 46 -5.61 11.12 9.99
C GLY A 46 -6.95 11.77 9.64
N SER A 47 -7.73 11.17 8.73
CA SER A 47 -9.04 11.70 8.32
C SER A 47 -10.00 11.78 9.50
N LEU A 48 -10.07 10.73 10.32
CA LEU A 48 -10.93 10.74 11.51
C LEU A 48 -10.55 11.86 12.50
N LEU A 49 -9.25 12.01 12.78
CA LEU A 49 -8.76 13.06 13.69
C LEU A 49 -9.09 14.47 13.17
N ILE A 50 -8.88 14.70 11.87
CA ILE A 50 -9.19 15.98 11.22
C ILE A 50 -10.70 16.22 11.23
N GLU A 51 -11.52 15.23 10.88
CA GLU A 51 -12.98 15.34 10.88
C GLU A 51 -13.55 15.71 12.25
N VAL A 52 -13.01 15.09 13.32
CA VAL A 52 -13.44 15.36 14.70
C VAL A 52 -12.98 16.75 15.17
N ILE A 53 -11.70 17.11 14.96
CA ILE A 53 -11.16 18.40 15.42
C ILE A 53 -11.81 19.58 14.69
N PHE A 54 -11.94 19.48 13.37
CA PHE A 54 -12.49 20.56 12.55
C PHE A 54 -14.02 20.50 12.42
N SER A 55 -14.68 19.56 13.10
CA SER A 55 -16.13 19.36 13.03
C SER A 55 -16.66 19.24 11.59
N LEU A 56 -15.88 18.56 10.72
CA LEU A 56 -16.30 18.30 9.34
C LEU A 56 -17.24 17.09 9.32
N ASP A 57 -18.22 17.13 8.42
CA ASP A 57 -19.11 16.00 8.18
C ASP A 57 -18.41 14.95 7.34
N GLY A 58 -18.07 13.83 7.98
CA GLY A 58 -17.34 12.74 7.35
C GLY A 58 -17.70 11.38 7.93
N LEU A 59 -17.34 10.32 7.19
CA LEU A 59 -17.64 8.94 7.57
C LEU A 59 -16.90 8.52 8.84
N GLY A 60 -15.70 9.07 9.09
CA GLY A 60 -14.92 8.81 10.30
C GLY A 60 -15.64 9.34 11.53
N ARG A 61 -16.06 10.61 11.49
CA ARG A 61 -16.85 11.21 12.57
C ARG A 61 -18.20 10.52 12.77
N MET A 62 -18.93 10.21 11.70
CA MET A 62 -20.23 9.51 11.79
C MET A 62 -20.09 8.13 12.43
N SER A 63 -19.03 7.38 12.09
CA SER A 63 -18.75 6.07 12.70
C SER A 63 -18.42 6.19 14.19
N TYR A 64 -17.72 7.26 14.59
CA TYR A 64 -17.39 7.53 15.99
C TYR A 64 -18.65 7.89 16.80
N GLU A 65 -19.48 8.80 16.30
CA GLU A 65 -20.72 9.20 16.96
C GLU A 65 -21.69 8.01 17.11
N ALA A 66 -21.81 7.17 16.07
CA ALA A 66 -22.61 5.95 16.11
C ALA A 66 -22.11 4.93 17.16
N ALA A 67 -20.78 4.82 17.34
CA ALA A 67 -20.21 3.96 18.36
C ALA A 67 -20.53 4.46 19.78
N VAL A 68 -20.51 5.77 19.99
CA VAL A 68 -20.87 6.40 21.28
C VAL A 68 -22.37 6.29 21.56
N SER A 69 -23.22 6.50 20.55
CA SER A 69 -24.69 6.40 20.67
C SER A 69 -25.21 4.96 20.69
N ARG A 70 -24.32 3.96 20.54
CA ARG A 70 -24.65 2.53 20.43
C ARG A 70 -25.59 2.20 19.27
N ASP A 71 -25.49 2.96 18.19
CA ASP A 71 -26.20 2.68 16.93
C ASP A 71 -25.46 1.59 16.14
N TYR A 72 -25.68 0.34 16.55
CA TYR A 72 -25.00 -0.82 15.95
C TYR A 72 -25.19 -0.94 14.43
N PRO A 73 -26.39 -0.70 13.84
CA PRO A 73 -26.54 -0.67 12.39
C PRO A 73 -25.56 0.27 11.67
N VAL A 74 -25.41 1.50 12.17
CA VAL A 74 -24.52 2.50 11.55
C VAL A 74 -23.05 2.14 11.78
N VAL A 75 -22.70 1.60 12.96
CA VAL A 75 -21.35 1.10 13.24
C VAL A 75 -20.97 -0.04 12.29
N PHE A 76 -21.82 -1.05 12.12
CA PHE A 76 -21.52 -2.16 11.21
C PHE A 76 -21.51 -1.71 9.74
N GLY A 77 -22.40 -0.80 9.34
CA GLY A 77 -22.41 -0.24 7.99
C GLY A 77 -21.13 0.53 7.66
N SER A 78 -20.68 1.39 8.59
CA SER A 78 -19.43 2.16 8.41
C SER A 78 -18.20 1.25 8.41
N LEU A 79 -18.12 0.27 9.32
CA LEU A 79 -17.05 -0.74 9.32
C LEU A 79 -16.98 -1.53 8.01
N PHE A 80 -18.14 -1.92 7.45
CA PHE A 80 -18.21 -2.62 6.18
C PHE A 80 -17.65 -1.75 5.04
N ILE A 81 -18.08 -0.49 4.93
CA ILE A 81 -17.61 0.45 3.90
C ILE A 81 -16.10 0.66 4.02
N PHE A 82 -15.58 0.88 5.23
CA PHE A 82 -14.16 1.05 5.48
C PHE A 82 -13.34 -0.18 5.09
N THR A 83 -13.83 -1.37 5.43
CA THR A 83 -13.17 -2.64 5.07
C THR A 83 -13.18 -2.86 3.56
N LEU A 84 -14.30 -2.58 2.90
CA LEU A 84 -14.43 -2.69 1.44
C LEU A 84 -13.46 -1.73 0.73
N PHE A 85 -13.38 -0.49 1.19
CA PHE A 85 -12.47 0.50 0.62
C PHE A 85 -10.99 0.12 0.84
N GLY A 86 -10.66 -0.37 2.04
CA GLY A 86 -9.33 -0.90 2.34
C GLY A 86 -8.95 -2.08 1.44
N LEU A 87 -9.90 -2.99 1.17
CA LEU A 87 -9.71 -4.09 0.23
C LEU A 87 -9.48 -3.59 -1.20
N LEU A 88 -10.24 -2.60 -1.66
CA LEU A 88 -10.07 -2.01 -2.99
C LEU A 88 -8.70 -1.35 -3.15
N ILE A 89 -8.24 -0.56 -2.17
CA ILE A 89 -6.90 0.05 -2.23
C ILE A 89 -5.83 -1.03 -2.22
N LYS A 90 -5.99 -2.08 -1.41
CA LYS A 90 -5.06 -3.21 -1.38
C LYS A 90 -5.01 -3.92 -2.74
N LEU A 91 -6.15 -4.17 -3.36
CA LEU A 91 -6.25 -4.79 -4.68
C LEU A 91 -5.59 -3.93 -5.77
N ILE A 92 -5.78 -2.60 -5.71
CA ILE A 92 -5.08 -1.66 -6.60
C ILE A 92 -3.57 -1.75 -6.36
N GLY A 93 -3.13 -1.84 -5.10
CA GLY A 93 -1.73 -2.06 -4.74
C GLY A 93 -1.16 -3.34 -5.36
N ASP A 94 -1.88 -4.46 -5.23
CA ASP A 94 -1.49 -5.76 -5.79
C ASP A 94 -1.43 -5.74 -7.33
N LEU A 95 -2.37 -5.03 -7.99
CA LEU A 95 -2.38 -4.84 -9.44
C LEU A 95 -1.20 -3.98 -9.90
N CYS A 96 -0.94 -2.86 -9.21
CA CYS A 96 0.25 -2.03 -9.45
C CYS A 96 1.53 -2.85 -9.25
N TYR A 97 1.57 -3.75 -8.28
CA TYR A 97 2.69 -4.66 -8.05
C TYR A 97 2.96 -5.55 -9.27
N THR A 98 1.90 -6.14 -9.83
CA THR A 98 1.99 -7.04 -10.97
C THR A 98 2.39 -6.30 -12.25
N LEU A 99 1.87 -5.08 -12.46
CA LEU A 99 2.23 -4.24 -13.61
C LEU A 99 3.68 -3.76 -13.56
N VAL A 100 4.18 -3.44 -12.38
CA VAL A 100 5.53 -2.88 -12.22
C VAL A 100 6.61 -3.97 -12.20
N ASP A 101 6.31 -5.16 -11.67
CA ASP A 101 7.24 -6.30 -11.73
C ASP A 101 6.59 -7.59 -12.28
N PRO A 102 6.60 -7.80 -13.62
CA PRO A 102 6.08 -9.01 -14.26
C PRO A 102 6.94 -10.27 -14.02
N ARG A 103 7.91 -10.23 -13.08
CA ARG A 103 8.68 -11.40 -12.64
C ARG A 103 8.03 -12.19 -11.51
N ILE A 104 6.95 -11.68 -10.91
CA ILE A 104 6.07 -12.48 -10.04
C ILE A 104 5.18 -13.33 -10.95
N ASP A 105 5.83 -14.18 -11.73
CA ASP A 105 5.16 -15.27 -12.42
C ASP A 105 4.87 -16.31 -11.34
N PHE A 106 3.59 -16.48 -11.01
CA PHE A 106 3.10 -17.46 -10.03
C PHE A 106 3.49 -18.92 -10.39
N ALA A 107 4.11 -19.13 -11.55
CA ALA A 107 4.62 -20.41 -12.02
C ALA A 107 5.79 -20.98 -11.20
N ALA A 108 6.63 -20.14 -10.56
CA ALA A 108 7.86 -20.63 -9.90
C ALA A 108 7.68 -21.12 -8.45
N ARG A 109 6.45 -21.13 -7.92
CA ARG A 109 6.19 -21.59 -6.54
C ARG A 109 5.96 -23.10 -6.41
N ASN A 110 6.06 -23.86 -7.51
CA ASN A 110 5.89 -25.31 -7.57
C ASN A 110 7.07 -26.02 -8.28
N ALA A 111 8.31 -25.65 -7.96
CA ALA A 111 9.49 -26.41 -8.36
C ALA A 111 10.35 -26.75 -7.13
#